data_AF-A0A1M6P0Y3-F1
#
_entry.id   AF-A0A1M6P0Y3-F1
#
_cell.length_a   1.000
_cell.length_b   1.000
_cell.length_c   1.000
_cell.angle_alpha   90.00
_cell.angle_beta   90.00
_cell.angle_gamma   90.00
#
_symmetry.space_group_name_H-M   'P 1'
#
loop_
_entity.id
_entity.type
_entity.pdbx_description
1 polymer ?
#
loop_
_entity_poly.entity_id
_entity_poly.type
_entity_poly.pdbx_seq_one_letter_code
_entity_poly.pdbx_strand_id
1 'polypeptide(L)'
;MKLSVSCIGILASLCLTCCDSDRPSIGSQTEEEYGVRSGFQGDEGDALDDGRVVFHVFETVKDDPTVRVPVFLEEDYGMIVFNVGSYEEPALQVKFMEKSSREIIAANGMEEVLLYIGKMKRGCSIGHYDTCSVPTFYGLDYGMIERIDSALERQGLKLPSGERHVTCICPETGG
;
A
#
# COMPACT_ATOMS: atom_id res chain seq x y z
N MET A 1 60.10 28.61 20.58
CA MET A 1 59.25 27.66 19.84
C MET A 1 58.37 26.95 20.86
N LYS A 2 57.07 26.83 20.56
CA LYS A 2 55.97 26.49 21.48
C LYS A 2 55.99 25.02 21.92
N LEU A 3 55.55 24.81 23.16
CA LEU A 3 55.12 23.54 23.76
C LEU A 3 53.83 23.01 23.10
N SER A 4 53.68 21.69 23.06
CA SER A 4 52.68 20.95 23.87
C SER A 4 52.09 19.74 23.13
N VAL A 5 52.05 18.63 23.87
CA VAL A 5 51.42 17.34 23.57
C VAL A 5 49.93 17.42 23.94
N SER A 6 49.04 16.80 23.17
CA SER A 6 47.72 16.41 23.69
C SER A 6 47.11 15.21 22.95
N CYS A 7 46.97 14.15 23.75
CA CYS A 7 45.92 13.14 23.89
C CYS A 7 44.99 12.76 22.72
N ILE A 8 44.96 11.42 22.55
CA ILE A 8 43.94 10.58 21.92
C ILE A 8 42.57 10.78 22.59
N GLY A 9 41.49 10.78 21.79
CA GLY A 9 40.11 10.66 22.26
C GLY A 9 39.13 10.48 21.11
N ILE A 10 38.62 9.25 20.96
CA ILE A 10 37.57 8.80 20.04
C ILE A 10 36.25 9.48 20.40
N LEU A 11 35.43 9.86 19.40
CA LEU A 11 33.96 9.72 19.43
C LEU A 11 33.37 9.94 18.03
N ALA A 12 32.77 8.87 17.52
CA ALA A 12 31.90 8.88 16.36
C ALA A 12 30.65 9.73 16.66
N SER A 13 30.25 10.57 15.72
CA SER A 13 28.91 11.16 15.71
C SER A 13 28.32 10.97 14.32
N LEU A 14 27.38 10.02 14.25
CA LEU A 14 26.45 9.84 13.16
C LEU A 14 25.57 11.09 13.08
N CYS A 15 25.74 11.89 12.03
CA CYS A 15 24.70 12.84 11.62
C CYS A 15 23.57 12.02 10.95
N LEU A 16 22.71 11.44 11.77
CA LEU A 16 21.32 11.22 11.41
C LEU A 16 20.71 12.61 11.19
N THR A 17 20.59 13.02 9.94
CA THR A 17 19.70 14.11 9.56
C THR A 17 18.28 13.69 9.91
N CYS A 18 17.73 14.43 10.86
CA CYS A 18 16.42 14.29 11.45
C CYS A 18 15.33 14.26 10.37
N CYS A 19 14.46 13.24 10.46
CA CYS A 19 13.08 13.35 10.00
C CYS A 19 12.37 14.32 10.95
N ASP A 20 12.49 15.61 10.69
CA ASP A 20 11.67 16.65 11.32
C ASP A 20 10.97 17.42 10.20
N SER A 21 9.68 17.17 10.05
CA SER A 21 8.73 18.11 9.45
C SER A 21 7.33 17.68 9.88
N ASP A 22 6.90 18.30 10.97
CA ASP A 22 5.57 18.87 11.18
C ASP A 22 4.37 18.06 10.67
N ARG A 23 3.74 17.33 11.61
CA ARG A 23 2.34 16.91 11.47
C ARG A 23 1.42 18.13 11.59
N PRO A 24 0.60 18.46 10.57
CA PRO A 24 -0.62 19.19 10.83
C PRO A 24 -1.62 18.24 11.50
N SER A 25 -2.31 18.79 12.49
CA SER A 25 -3.42 18.21 13.21
C SER A 25 -4.58 17.77 12.30
N ILE A 26 -5.20 16.66 12.71
CA ILE A 26 -6.47 16.09 12.27
C ILE A 26 -7.46 17.17 11.81
N GLY A 27 -7.65 17.25 10.49
CA GLY A 27 -8.83 17.83 9.87
C GLY A 27 -9.84 16.70 9.67
N SER A 28 -11.02 16.84 10.27
CA SER A 28 -12.20 16.05 9.92
C SER A 28 -12.34 16.02 8.40
N GLN A 29 -12.38 14.82 7.81
CA GLN A 29 -12.71 14.63 6.40
C GLN A 29 -14.12 15.20 6.18
N THR A 30 -14.17 16.45 5.73
CA THR A 30 -15.39 17.09 5.26
C THR A 30 -15.77 16.46 3.94
N GLU A 31 -17.07 16.27 3.78
CA GLU A 31 -17.79 15.50 2.75
C GLU A 31 -17.55 15.91 1.27
N GLU A 32 -16.49 16.68 0.97
CA GLU A 32 -16.11 17.12 -0.38
C GLU A 32 -15.17 16.16 -1.13
N GLU A 33 -14.62 15.12 -0.47
CA GLU A 33 -13.78 14.10 -1.14
C GLU A 33 -14.60 13.03 -1.91
N TYR A 34 -15.92 13.13 -1.89
CA TYR A 34 -16.86 12.29 -2.66
C TYR A 34 -17.07 12.74 -4.12
N GLY A 35 -16.24 13.67 -4.63
CA GLY A 35 -16.36 14.23 -5.98
C GLY A 35 -15.93 13.32 -7.14
N VAL A 36 -15.39 12.12 -6.89
CA VAL A 36 -14.89 11.20 -7.93
C VAL A 36 -15.81 9.99 -8.10
N ARG A 37 -17.14 10.20 -8.13
CA ARG A 37 -18.10 9.12 -8.44
C ARG A 37 -18.66 9.16 -9.86
N SER A 38 -18.36 10.20 -10.62
CA SER A 38 -18.68 10.23 -12.07
C SER A 38 -17.42 9.99 -12.92
N GLY A 39 -17.28 8.75 -13.38
CA GLY A 39 -16.51 8.39 -14.57
C GLY A 39 -15.00 8.55 -14.50
N PHE A 40 -14.32 8.02 -13.49
CA PHE A 40 -12.87 7.88 -13.54
C PHE A 40 -12.45 7.05 -14.79
N GLN A 41 -11.53 7.58 -15.61
CA GLN A 41 -11.08 6.96 -16.87
C GLN A 41 -9.60 6.58 -16.90
N GLY A 42 -8.90 6.59 -15.76
CA GLY A 42 -7.50 6.16 -15.69
C GLY A 42 -7.36 4.65 -15.51
N ASP A 43 -6.19 4.13 -15.83
CA ASP A 43 -5.82 2.73 -15.70
C ASP A 43 -4.76 2.53 -14.60
N GLU A 44 -4.58 1.28 -14.18
CA GLU A 44 -3.56 0.96 -13.17
C GLU A 44 -2.16 1.31 -13.66
N GLY A 45 -1.36 1.96 -12.81
CA GLY A 45 -0.03 2.47 -13.14
C GLY A 45 -0.04 3.89 -13.73
N ASP A 46 -1.19 4.45 -14.05
CA ASP A 46 -1.28 5.85 -14.48
C ASP A 46 -0.84 6.80 -13.36
N ALA A 47 -0.14 7.87 -13.77
CA ALA A 47 0.12 9.01 -12.91
C ALA A 47 -0.76 10.18 -13.37
N LEU A 48 -1.57 10.71 -12.47
CA LEU A 48 -2.42 11.87 -12.73
C LEU A 48 -1.61 13.16 -12.70
N ASP A 49 -2.19 14.24 -13.24
CA ASP A 49 -1.55 15.57 -13.29
C ASP A 49 -1.22 16.14 -11.91
N ASP A 50 -1.92 15.68 -10.87
CA ASP A 50 -1.68 16.05 -9.46
C ASP A 50 -0.62 15.17 -8.77
N GLY A 51 0.01 14.24 -9.51
CA GLY A 51 1.06 13.36 -9.01
C GLY A 51 0.56 12.10 -8.30
N ARG A 52 -0.75 11.89 -8.17
CA ARG A 52 -1.28 10.62 -7.65
C ARG A 52 -1.03 9.49 -8.64
N VAL A 53 -0.70 8.31 -8.12
CA VAL A 53 -0.50 7.09 -8.91
C VAL A 53 -1.67 6.15 -8.66
N VAL A 54 -2.30 5.68 -9.74
CA VAL A 54 -3.42 4.73 -9.68
C VAL A 54 -2.86 3.35 -9.40
N PHE A 55 -3.10 2.81 -8.19
CA PHE A 55 -2.65 1.47 -7.84
C PHE A 55 -3.57 0.39 -8.41
N HIS A 56 -4.87 0.55 -8.22
CA HIS A 56 -5.89 -0.39 -8.65
C HIS A 56 -7.17 0.38 -8.98
N VAL A 57 -8.01 -0.21 -9.83
CA VAL A 57 -9.34 0.33 -10.11
C VAL A 57 -10.34 -0.77 -9.81
N PHE A 58 -11.16 -0.55 -8.78
CA PHE A 58 -12.28 -1.42 -8.51
C PHE A 58 -13.45 -1.08 -9.44
N GLU A 59 -14.20 -2.09 -9.85
CA GLU A 59 -15.36 -1.94 -10.72
C GLU A 59 -16.62 -2.47 -10.03
N THR A 60 -17.70 -1.70 -10.08
CA THR A 60 -18.99 -2.17 -9.57
C THR A 60 -19.63 -3.16 -10.55
N VAL A 61 -19.81 -4.39 -10.09
CA VAL A 61 -20.48 -5.44 -10.88
C VAL A 61 -22.00 -5.29 -10.96
N LYS A 62 -22.61 -4.37 -10.20
CA LYS A 62 -24.07 -4.22 -10.09
C LYS A 62 -24.64 -2.93 -10.68
N ASP A 63 -23.80 -1.96 -11.06
CA ASP A 63 -24.27 -0.70 -11.63
C ASP A 63 -24.21 -0.74 -13.17
N ASP A 64 -25.12 0.00 -13.82
CA ASP A 64 -25.14 0.22 -15.27
C ASP A 64 -25.25 1.74 -15.55
N PRO A 65 -24.17 2.40 -16.04
CA PRO A 65 -22.86 1.82 -16.34
C PRO A 65 -22.05 1.47 -15.09
N THR A 66 -21.11 0.53 -15.22
CA THR A 66 -20.15 0.18 -14.19
C THR A 66 -19.43 1.42 -13.65
N VAL A 67 -19.43 1.58 -12.34
CA VAL A 67 -18.69 2.63 -11.64
C VAL A 67 -17.27 2.14 -11.40
N ARG A 68 -16.29 2.92 -11.89
CA ARG A 68 -14.86 2.71 -11.66
C ARG A 68 -14.40 3.54 -10.46
N VAL A 69 -13.85 2.88 -9.45
CA VAL A 69 -13.37 3.49 -8.21
C VAL A 69 -11.85 3.32 -8.12
N PRO A 70 -11.06 4.38 -8.36
CA PRO A 70 -9.62 4.29 -8.27
C PRO A 70 -9.14 4.19 -6.81
N VAL A 71 -8.09 3.40 -6.63
CA VAL A 71 -7.28 3.35 -5.41
C VAL A 71 -5.95 3.99 -5.73
N PHE A 72 -5.56 5.00 -4.96
CA PHE A 72 -4.30 5.71 -5.17
C PHE A 72 -3.22 5.19 -4.23
N LEU A 73 -1.98 5.08 -4.74
CA LEU A 73 -0.85 4.65 -3.96
C LEU A 73 -0.27 5.79 -3.11
N GLU A 74 -0.38 5.67 -1.79
CA GLU A 74 0.11 6.63 -0.82
C GLU A 74 1.58 6.33 -0.42
N GLU A 75 1.92 5.06 -0.24
CA GLU A 75 3.23 4.58 0.24
C GLU A 75 4.26 4.34 -0.88
N ASP A 76 5.51 3.99 -0.52
CA ASP A 76 6.53 3.59 -1.48
C ASP A 76 6.12 2.33 -2.26
N TYR A 77 5.41 1.42 -1.60
CA TYR A 77 4.85 0.19 -2.16
C TYR A 77 3.38 0.03 -1.80
N GLY A 78 2.59 -0.55 -2.69
CA GLY A 78 1.20 -0.96 -2.42
C GLY A 78 1.07 -2.46 -2.50
N MET A 79 0.17 -3.05 -1.71
CA MET A 79 -0.29 -4.42 -1.88
C MET A 79 -1.81 -4.55 -1.77
N ILE A 80 -2.39 -5.44 -2.59
CA ILE A 80 -3.77 -5.94 -2.45
C ILE A 80 -3.72 -7.46 -2.49
N VAL A 81 -4.38 -8.11 -1.53
CA VAL A 81 -4.47 -9.57 -1.44
C VAL A 81 -5.82 -10.03 -2.00
N PHE A 82 -5.81 -10.84 -3.06
CA PHE A 82 -6.99 -11.36 -3.72
C PHE A 82 -7.15 -12.86 -3.51
N ASN A 83 -8.38 -13.31 -3.29
CA ASN A 83 -8.82 -14.64 -3.66
C ASN A 83 -9.28 -14.62 -5.13
N VAL A 84 -8.48 -15.17 -6.03
CA VAL A 84 -8.84 -15.33 -7.46
C VAL A 84 -9.44 -16.70 -7.78
N GLY A 85 -9.57 -17.55 -6.76
CA GLY A 85 -10.18 -18.87 -6.84
C GLY A 85 -11.66 -18.86 -6.48
N SER A 86 -12.20 -20.06 -6.29
CA SER A 86 -13.56 -20.24 -5.78
C SER A 86 -13.57 -20.31 -4.25
N TYR A 87 -14.75 -20.48 -3.66
CA TYR A 87 -14.84 -20.73 -2.22
C TYR A 87 -14.36 -22.15 -1.85
N GLU A 88 -14.64 -23.13 -2.71
CA GLU A 88 -14.24 -24.52 -2.53
C GLU A 88 -12.76 -24.74 -2.84
N GLU A 89 -12.23 -24.01 -3.81
CA GLU A 89 -10.84 -24.05 -4.27
C GLU A 89 -10.26 -22.62 -4.28
N PRO A 90 -9.94 -22.06 -3.10
CA PRO A 90 -9.38 -20.73 -2.98
C PRO A 90 -7.97 -20.65 -3.61
N ALA A 91 -7.66 -19.51 -4.22
CA ALA A 91 -6.36 -19.28 -4.87
C ALA A 91 -5.85 -17.88 -4.55
N LEU A 92 -4.65 -17.81 -3.95
CA LEU A 92 -3.99 -16.56 -3.60
C LEU A 92 -3.40 -15.88 -4.83
N GLN A 93 -3.72 -14.60 -5.00
CA GLN A 93 -2.92 -13.67 -5.78
C GLN A 93 -2.66 -12.41 -4.93
N VAL A 94 -1.43 -11.91 -4.92
CA VAL A 94 -1.12 -10.59 -4.34
C VAL A 94 -0.65 -9.68 -5.45
N LYS A 95 -1.33 -8.56 -5.61
CA LYS A 95 -0.89 -7.48 -6.49
C LYS A 95 0.01 -6.55 -5.69
N PHE A 96 1.17 -6.24 -6.24
CA PHE A 96 2.10 -5.26 -5.71
C PHE A 96 2.36 -4.16 -6.71
N MET A 97 2.66 -2.96 -6.22
CA MET A 97 3.17 -1.86 -7.03
C MET A 97 4.28 -1.14 -6.29
N GLU A 98 5.36 -0.77 -6.98
CA GLU A 98 6.33 0.22 -6.48
C GLU A 98 5.98 1.59 -7.05
N LYS A 99 5.79 2.60 -6.19
CA LYS A 99 5.35 3.94 -6.60
C LYS A 99 6.30 4.60 -7.60
N SER A 100 7.60 4.36 -7.45
CA SER A 100 8.64 4.98 -8.29
C SER A 100 8.69 4.41 -9.71
N SER A 101 8.47 3.10 -9.88
CA SER A 101 8.47 2.45 -11.19
C SER A 101 7.09 2.44 -11.82
N ARG A 102 6.03 2.46 -11.00
CA ARG A 102 4.62 2.25 -11.38
C ARG A 102 4.37 0.86 -11.99
N GLU A 103 5.32 -0.05 -11.84
CA GLU A 103 5.21 -1.42 -12.32
C GLU A 103 4.32 -2.22 -11.39
N ILE A 104 3.39 -2.97 -11.99
CA ILE A 104 2.46 -3.85 -11.29
C ILE A 104 2.94 -5.27 -11.41
N ILE A 105 3.05 -5.95 -10.27
CA ILE A 105 3.47 -7.34 -10.19
C ILE A 105 2.36 -8.13 -9.52
N ALA A 106 1.83 -9.12 -10.23
CA ALA A 106 0.89 -10.09 -9.70
C ALA A 106 1.64 -11.38 -9.33
N ALA A 107 1.76 -11.63 -8.02
CA ALA A 107 2.38 -12.84 -7.48
C ALA A 107 1.29 -13.88 -7.15
N ASN A 108 1.37 -15.05 -7.76
CA ASN A 108 0.39 -16.12 -7.62
C ASN A 108 0.90 -17.17 -6.62
N GLY A 109 0.19 -17.33 -5.51
CA GLY A 109 0.59 -18.23 -4.44
C GLY A 109 1.72 -17.71 -3.55
N MET A 110 1.89 -18.38 -2.41
CA MET A 110 2.75 -17.90 -1.32
C MET A 110 4.24 -17.86 -1.69
N GLU A 111 4.70 -18.73 -2.57
CA GLU A 111 6.11 -18.78 -2.98
C GLU A 111 6.51 -17.51 -3.75
N GLU A 112 5.72 -17.13 -4.77
CA GLU A 112 5.97 -15.92 -5.55
C GLU A 112 5.86 -14.66 -4.68
N VAL A 113 4.90 -14.64 -3.75
CA VAL A 113 4.71 -13.55 -2.80
C VAL A 113 5.96 -13.34 -1.94
N LEU A 114 6.47 -14.40 -1.32
CA LEU A 114 7.66 -14.33 -0.48
C LEU A 114 8.91 -13.97 -1.29
N LEU A 115 9.02 -14.49 -2.51
CA LEU A 115 10.12 -14.16 -3.42
C LEU A 115 10.11 -12.67 -3.78
N TYR A 116 8.93 -12.11 -4.04
CA TYR A 116 8.81 -10.70 -4.39
C TYR A 116 9.09 -9.78 -3.19
N ILE A 117 8.52 -10.08 -2.02
CA ILE A 117 8.81 -9.36 -0.77
C ILE A 117 10.32 -9.35 -0.49
N GLY A 118 11.01 -10.48 -0.71
CA GLY A 118 12.46 -10.58 -0.54
C GLY A 118 13.31 -9.70 -1.45
N LYS A 119 12.74 -9.15 -2.53
CA LYS A 119 13.41 -8.24 -3.47
C LYS A 119 13.10 -6.76 -3.21
N MET A 120 12.12 -6.46 -2.36
CA MET A 120 11.72 -5.08 -2.05
C MET A 120 12.83 -4.32 -1.32
N LYS A 121 12.89 -3.00 -1.53
CA LYS A 121 13.85 -2.14 -0.86
C LYS A 121 13.49 -2.04 0.64
N ARG A 122 14.49 -2.28 1.49
CA ARG A 122 14.32 -2.23 2.95
C ARG A 122 14.10 -0.80 3.43
N GLY A 123 13.33 -0.64 4.50
CA GLY A 123 13.08 0.67 5.13
C GLY A 123 12.01 1.52 4.44
N CYS A 124 11.47 1.06 3.31
CA CYS A 124 10.32 1.65 2.63
C CYS A 124 9.01 1.38 3.38
N SER A 125 8.00 2.22 3.11
CA SER A 125 6.63 1.98 3.56
C SER A 125 5.87 1.07 2.57
N ILE A 126 4.92 0.28 3.08
CA ILE A 126 4.02 -0.49 2.24
C ILE A 126 2.58 -0.38 2.75
N GLY A 127 1.66 0.04 1.89
CA GLY A 127 0.23 0.12 2.20
C GLY A 127 -0.48 -1.19 1.85
N HIS A 128 -1.40 -1.62 2.73
CA HIS A 128 -2.32 -2.73 2.44
C HIS A 128 -3.69 -2.15 2.07
N TYR A 129 -4.11 -2.35 0.82
CA TYR A 129 -5.36 -1.84 0.28
C TYR A 129 -6.42 -2.96 0.17
N ASP A 130 -7.67 -2.65 0.50
CA ASP A 130 -8.78 -3.61 0.54
C ASP A 130 -10.13 -2.90 0.33
N THR A 131 -11.25 -3.64 0.32
CA THR A 131 -12.61 -3.08 0.25
C THR A 131 -13.37 -3.18 1.57
N CYS A 132 -14.34 -2.29 1.78
CA CYS A 132 -15.07 -2.23 3.07
C CYS A 132 -16.21 -3.24 3.22
N SER A 133 -16.74 -3.79 2.12
CA SER A 133 -17.92 -4.68 2.17
C SER A 133 -17.52 -6.14 2.35
N VAL A 134 -16.69 -6.66 1.46
CA VAL A 134 -16.16 -8.04 1.51
C VAL A 134 -14.67 -7.95 1.21
N PRO A 135 -13.79 -8.34 2.15
CA PRO A 135 -12.37 -8.29 1.90
C PRO A 135 -11.99 -9.04 0.63
N THR A 136 -11.06 -8.51 -0.17
CA THR A 136 -10.67 -9.12 -1.44
C THR A 136 -10.05 -10.51 -1.26
N PHE A 137 -9.55 -10.82 -0.07
CA PHE A 137 -9.00 -12.13 0.30
C PHE A 137 -10.05 -13.11 0.87
N TYR A 138 -11.34 -12.77 0.87
CA TYR A 138 -12.39 -13.64 1.44
C TYR A 138 -12.32 -15.06 0.85
N GLY A 139 -12.33 -16.07 1.72
CA GLY A 139 -12.16 -17.49 1.36
C GLY A 139 -10.72 -18.00 1.46
N LEU A 140 -9.72 -17.12 1.59
CA LEU A 140 -8.33 -17.52 1.89
C LEU A 140 -8.15 -17.87 3.38
N ASP A 141 -7.13 -18.69 3.65
CA ASP A 141 -6.72 -19.02 5.02
C ASP A 141 -6.20 -17.78 5.78
N TYR A 142 -6.66 -17.56 7.01
CA TYR A 142 -6.25 -16.38 7.80
C TYR A 142 -4.75 -16.38 8.13
N GLY A 143 -4.13 -17.55 8.35
CA GLY A 143 -2.70 -17.66 8.63
C GLY A 143 -1.83 -17.22 7.46
N MET A 144 -2.40 -17.14 6.25
CA MET A 144 -1.75 -16.58 5.07
C MET A 144 -1.38 -15.11 5.23
N ILE A 145 -2.31 -14.30 5.78
CA ILE A 145 -2.10 -12.86 5.97
C ILE A 145 -0.99 -12.64 6.99
N GLU A 146 -1.06 -13.33 8.13
CA GLU A 146 -0.01 -13.27 9.16
C GLU A 146 1.37 -13.64 8.61
N ARG A 147 1.42 -14.62 7.69
CA ARG A 147 2.67 -15.03 7.03
C ARG A 147 3.21 -13.98 6.07
N ILE A 148 2.34 -13.25 5.36
CA ILE A 148 2.72 -12.12 4.50
C ILE A 148 3.23 -10.97 5.38
N ASP A 149 2.48 -10.58 6.41
CA ASP A 149 2.85 -9.50 7.32
C ASP A 149 4.22 -9.80 7.99
N SER A 150 4.40 -11.03 8.48
CA SER A 150 5.68 -11.50 9.03
C SER A 150 6.83 -11.46 8.01
N ALA A 151 6.56 -11.62 6.72
CA ALA A 151 7.58 -11.51 5.69
C ALA A 151 7.96 -10.05 5.42
N LEU A 152 6.98 -9.15 5.37
CA LEU A 152 7.18 -7.71 5.22
C LEU A 152 8.00 -7.15 6.39
N GLU A 153 7.62 -7.49 7.61
CA GLU A 153 8.33 -7.09 8.84
C GLU A 153 9.80 -7.57 8.83
N ARG A 154 10.05 -8.82 8.44
CA ARG A 154 11.42 -9.37 8.34
C ARG A 154 12.27 -8.65 7.29
N GLN A 155 11.67 -8.12 6.23
CA GLN A 155 12.36 -7.27 5.26
C GLN A 155 12.54 -5.83 5.75
N GLY A 156 11.99 -5.48 6.92
CA GLY A 156 12.05 -4.14 7.46
C GLY A 156 11.20 -3.15 6.66
N LEU A 157 10.14 -3.64 6.00
CA LEU A 157 9.11 -2.80 5.43
C LEU A 157 8.20 -2.32 6.56
N LYS A 158 7.85 -1.03 6.53
CA LYS A 158 6.98 -0.43 7.53
C LYS A 158 5.56 -0.45 6.99
N LEU A 159 4.73 -1.32 7.57
CA LEU A 159 3.29 -1.18 7.45
C LEU A 159 2.89 0.09 8.24
N PRO A 160 2.14 1.04 7.65
CA PRO A 160 1.45 2.08 8.41
C PRO A 160 0.69 1.40 9.56
N SER A 161 0.80 1.95 10.76
CA SER A 161 0.45 1.28 12.02
C SER A 161 -0.98 0.73 12.02
N GLY A 162 -1.16 -0.55 11.72
CA GLY A 162 -2.43 -1.27 11.81
C GLY A 162 -3.56 -0.78 10.89
N GLU A 163 -3.30 0.20 10.02
CA GLU A 163 -4.31 0.80 9.15
C GLU A 163 -4.23 0.18 7.76
N ARG A 164 -5.32 -0.49 7.36
CA ARG A 164 -5.54 -0.88 5.97
C ARG A 164 -6.21 0.29 5.26
N HIS A 165 -5.79 0.57 4.04
CA HIS A 165 -6.46 1.54 3.17
C HIS A 165 -7.71 0.88 2.60
N VAL A 166 -8.84 1.13 3.25
CA VAL A 166 -10.11 0.51 2.90
C VAL A 166 -10.89 1.41 1.94
N THR A 167 -11.18 0.90 0.75
CA THR A 167 -12.01 1.58 -0.24
C THR A 167 -13.46 1.08 -0.16
N CYS A 168 -14.42 2.00 0.00
CA CYS A 168 -15.83 1.64 0.00
C CYS A 168 -16.45 1.69 -1.39
N ILE A 169 -16.88 0.54 -1.87
CA ILE A 169 -17.64 0.37 -3.10
C ILE A 169 -19.10 0.15 -2.71
N CYS A 170 -19.80 1.23 -2.37
CA CYS A 170 -21.23 1.17 -2.10
C CYS A 170 -21.99 1.48 -3.40
N PRO A 171 -22.97 0.65 -3.82
CA PRO A 171 -23.84 1.00 -4.94
C PRO A 171 -24.56 2.32 -4.63
N GLU A 172 -24.83 3.12 -5.66
CA GLU A 172 -25.71 4.28 -5.56
C GLU A 172 -27.17 3.82 -5.45
N THR A 173 -27.53 3.18 -4.35
CA THR A 173 -28.93 3.00 -3.97
C THR A 173 -29.17 3.62 -2.60
N GLY A 174 -29.39 4.94 -2.63
CA GLY A 174 -30.28 5.55 -1.66
C GLY A 174 -31.73 5.25 -2.04
N GLY A 175 -32.51 4.74 -1.09
CA GLY A 175 -33.99 4.69 -1.16
C GLY A 175 -34.58 3.29 -1.22
#